data_AF-A0A2V3ZUA2-F1
#
_entry.id   AF-A0A2V3ZUA2-F1
#
_cell.length_a   1.000
_cell.length_b   1.000
_cell.length_c   1.000
_cell.angle_alpha   90.00
_cell.angle_beta   90.00
_cell.angle_gamma   90.00
#
_symmetry.space_group_name_H-M   'P 1'
#
loop_
_entity.id
_entity.type
_entity.pdbx_description
1 polymer ?
#
loop_
_entity_poly.entity_id
_entity_poly.type
_entity_poly.pdbx_seq_one_letter_code
_entity_poly.pdbx_strand_id
1 'polypeptide(L)'
;MARVGKHLYYEARAVLDNRLEKADQAGNNSDIEAERLRLTRAQAEGQEIKNELARGKTAPMEIITLSLSTVAGAASGILDSLPLDIKRKFPELDTQMIEAIRRHCVKAQNEISRLDEVVVEQLRDYLEQQDA
;
A
#
# COMPACT_ATOMS: atom_id res chain seq x y z
N MET A 1 -61.77 3.02 8.91
CA MET A 1 -61.76 4.47 9.24
C MET A 1 -63.18 4.98 9.28
N ALA A 2 -63.54 5.76 10.29
CA ALA A 2 -64.84 6.42 10.38
C ALA A 2 -64.62 7.93 10.49
N ARG A 3 -65.36 8.73 9.71
CA ARG A 3 -65.30 10.20 9.78
C ARG A 3 -66.60 10.72 10.37
N VAL A 4 -66.51 11.44 11.48
CA VAL A 4 -67.67 12.10 12.11
C VAL A 4 -67.36 13.60 12.17
N GLY A 5 -68.08 14.39 11.37
CA GLY A 5 -67.83 15.82 11.22
C GLY A 5 -66.39 16.13 10.77
N LYS A 6 -65.67 16.93 11.57
CA LYS A 6 -64.26 17.30 11.34
C LYS A 6 -63.25 16.32 11.94
N HIS A 7 -63.69 15.27 12.63
CA HIS A 7 -62.80 14.32 13.28
C HIS A 7 -62.74 13.00 12.50
N LEU A 8 -61.52 12.50 12.31
CA LEU A 8 -61.24 11.17 11.76
C LEU A 8 -60.92 10.21 12.89
N TYR A 9 -61.62 9.09 12.93
CA TYR A 9 -61.43 8.02 13.88
C TYR A 9 -60.80 6.83 13.16
N TYR A 10 -59.68 6.39 13.73
CA TYR A 10 -58.95 5.21 13.29
C TYR A 10 -59.16 4.11 14.32
N GLU A 11 -59.17 2.86 13.85
CA GLU A 11 -59.10 1.73 14.74
C GLU A 11 -57.72 1.72 15.42
N ALA A 12 -57.68 1.52 16.73
CA ALA A 12 -56.43 1.56 17.50
C ALA A 12 -55.37 0.59 16.93
N ARG A 13 -55.81 -0.59 16.47
CA ARG A 13 -54.95 -1.59 15.82
C ARG A 13 -54.30 -1.04 14.54
N ALA A 14 -55.08 -0.43 13.64
CA ALA A 14 -54.57 0.14 12.40
C ALA A 14 -53.56 1.28 12.63
N VAL A 15 -53.70 2.05 13.71
CA VAL A 15 -52.72 3.08 14.10
C VAL A 15 -51.44 2.45 14.64
N LEU A 16 -51.55 1.38 15.43
CA LEU A 16 -50.39 0.64 15.95
C LEU A 16 -49.59 -0.02 14.84
N ASP A 17 -50.27 -0.72 13.91
CA ASP A 17 -49.61 -1.38 12.78
C ASP A 17 -48.87 -0.37 11.90
N ASN A 18 -49.48 0.79 11.60
CA ASN A 18 -48.80 1.85 10.83
C ASN A 18 -47.58 2.44 11.56
N ARG A 19 -47.63 2.52 12.90
CA ARG A 19 -46.50 3.00 13.71
C ARG A 19 -45.37 1.97 13.75
N LEU A 20 -45.69 0.68 13.83
CA LEU A 20 -44.71 -0.40 13.76
C LEU A 20 -43.99 -0.40 12.41
N GLU A 21 -44.74 -0.39 11.30
CA GLU A 21 -44.17 -0.35 9.94
C GLU A 21 -43.25 0.84 9.72
N LYS A 22 -43.62 2.03 10.24
CA LYS A 22 -42.78 3.22 10.17
C LYS A 22 -41.52 3.13 11.03
N ALA A 23 -41.61 2.50 12.20
CA ALA A 23 -40.45 2.27 13.06
C ALA A 23 -39.46 1.30 12.41
N ASP A 24 -39.96 0.21 11.81
CA ASP A 24 -39.15 -0.77 11.08
C ASP A 24 -38.49 -0.13 9.84
N GLN A 25 -39.24 0.67 9.06
CA GLN A 25 -38.69 1.41 7.93
C GLN A 25 -37.63 2.44 8.35
N ALA A 26 -37.85 3.14 9.47
CA ALA A 26 -36.88 4.09 10.00
C ALA A 26 -35.58 3.41 10.45
N GLY A 27 -35.68 2.26 11.13
CA GLY A 27 -34.51 1.45 11.52
C GLY A 27 -33.74 0.91 10.31
N ASN A 28 -34.44 0.36 9.33
CA ASN A 28 -33.82 -0.12 8.08
C ASN A 28 -33.16 1.04 7.31
N ASN A 29 -33.80 2.21 7.25
CA ASN A 29 -33.23 3.36 6.58
C ASN A 29 -31.99 3.93 7.32
N SER A 30 -31.98 3.90 8.66
CA SER A 30 -30.78 4.30 9.41
C SER A 30 -29.62 3.34 9.21
N ASP A 31 -29.87 2.05 9.10
CA ASP A 31 -28.83 1.05 8.83
C ASP A 31 -28.25 1.23 7.41
N ILE A 32 -29.11 1.47 6.42
CA ILE A 32 -28.70 1.78 5.04
C ILE A 32 -27.87 3.08 4.99
N GLU A 33 -28.27 4.11 5.74
CA GLU A 33 -27.54 5.37 5.82
C GLU A 33 -26.16 5.21 6.48
N ALA A 34 -26.08 4.39 7.53
CA ALA A 34 -24.81 4.06 8.19
C ALA A 34 -23.86 3.32 7.25
N GLU A 35 -24.35 2.33 6.50
CA GLU A 35 -23.55 1.62 5.50
C GLU A 35 -23.09 2.53 4.35
N ARG A 36 -23.96 3.41 3.87
CA ARG A 36 -23.61 4.43 2.86
C ARG A 36 -22.52 5.36 3.36
N LEU A 37 -22.62 5.84 4.60
CA LEU A 37 -21.59 6.69 5.19
C LEU A 37 -20.24 5.97 5.27
N ARG A 38 -20.23 4.69 5.67
CA ARG A 38 -19.01 3.87 5.68
C ARG A 38 -18.41 3.72 4.28
N LEU A 39 -19.24 3.45 3.27
CA LEU A 39 -18.80 3.35 1.88
C LEU A 39 -18.22 4.68 1.37
N THR A 40 -18.89 5.80 1.64
CA THR A 40 -18.42 7.13 1.22
C THR A 40 -17.09 7.48 1.88
N ARG A 41 -16.88 7.12 3.16
CA ARG A 41 -15.59 7.29 3.85
C ARG A 41 -14.49 6.46 3.19
N ALA A 42 -14.73 5.17 2.97
CA ALA A 42 -13.76 4.29 2.31
C ALA A 42 -13.43 4.76 0.87
N GLN A 43 -14.41 5.30 0.15
CA GLN A 43 -14.20 5.91 -1.16
C GLN A 43 -13.36 7.18 -1.08
N ALA A 44 -13.60 8.03 -0.08
CA ALA A 44 -12.81 9.24 0.14
C ALA A 44 -11.35 8.91 0.47
N GLU A 45 -11.11 7.98 1.39
CA GLU A 45 -9.75 7.47 1.71
C GLU A 45 -9.06 6.89 0.47
N GLY A 46 -9.78 6.05 -0.29
CA GLY A 46 -9.25 5.50 -1.54
C GLY A 46 -8.91 6.59 -2.58
N GLN A 47 -9.66 7.69 -2.61
CA GLN A 47 -9.37 8.82 -3.48
C GLN A 47 -8.19 9.64 -2.97
N GLU A 48 -8.02 9.79 -1.67
CA GLU A 48 -6.85 10.46 -1.08
C GLU A 48 -5.56 9.72 -1.42
N ILE A 49 -5.51 8.39 -1.26
CA ILE A 49 -4.35 7.57 -1.65
C ILE A 49 -4.01 7.77 -3.14
N LYS A 50 -5.03 7.78 -4.02
CA LYS A 50 -4.83 8.04 -5.46
C LYS A 50 -4.30 9.45 -5.72
N ASN A 51 -4.79 10.44 -4.98
CA ASN A 51 -4.32 11.83 -5.10
C ASN A 51 -2.87 11.97 -4.62
N GLU A 52 -2.48 11.28 -3.55
CA GLU A 52 -1.11 11.26 -3.06
C GLU A 52 -0.16 10.58 -4.03
N LEU A 53 -0.58 9.45 -4.62
CA LEU A 53 0.13 8.79 -5.70
C LEU A 53 0.31 9.71 -6.92
N ALA A 54 -0.77 10.37 -7.35
CA ALA A 54 -0.73 11.32 -8.47
C ALA A 54 0.17 12.54 -8.19
N ARG A 55 0.32 12.93 -6.91
CA ARG A 55 1.23 13.98 -6.46
C ARG A 55 2.67 13.48 -6.24
N GLY A 56 2.92 12.18 -6.39
CA GLY A 56 4.23 11.56 -6.17
C GLY A 56 4.67 11.54 -4.70
N LYS A 57 3.73 11.66 -3.75
CA LYS A 57 4.04 11.60 -2.31
C LYS A 57 4.13 10.18 -1.76
N THR A 58 3.39 9.26 -2.37
CA THR A 58 3.30 7.85 -2.01
C THR A 58 3.54 7.03 -3.27
N ALA A 59 4.26 5.92 -3.16
CA ALA A 59 4.54 5.02 -4.27
C ALA A 59 4.22 3.57 -3.86
N PRO A 60 3.65 2.75 -4.75
CA PRO A 60 3.46 1.32 -4.48
C PRO A 60 4.80 0.64 -4.19
N MET A 61 4.79 -0.37 -3.34
CA MET A 61 6.02 -1.05 -2.96
C MET A 61 6.69 -1.71 -4.17
N GLU A 62 5.89 -2.18 -5.13
CA GLU A 62 6.35 -2.84 -6.36
C GLU A 62 7.22 -1.92 -7.23
N ILE A 63 6.90 -0.63 -7.33
CA ILE A 63 7.71 0.28 -8.15
C ILE A 63 9.03 0.64 -7.45
N ILE A 64 9.02 0.72 -6.12
CA ILE A 64 10.22 0.97 -5.33
C ILE A 64 11.16 -0.24 -5.45
N THR A 65 10.67 -1.46 -5.18
CA THR A 65 11.50 -2.67 -5.30
C THR A 65 12.02 -2.86 -6.72
N LEU A 66 11.19 -2.67 -7.75
CA LEU A 66 11.64 -2.75 -9.14
C LEU A 66 12.74 -1.73 -9.47
N SER A 67 12.58 -0.49 -9.00
CA SER A 67 13.58 0.57 -9.22
C SER A 67 14.91 0.22 -8.55
N LEU A 68 14.84 -0.31 -7.33
CA LEU A 68 16.00 -0.78 -6.58
C LEU A 68 16.69 -1.96 -7.28
N SER A 69 15.95 -2.99 -7.70
CA SER A 69 16.50 -4.12 -8.45
C SER A 69 17.17 -3.68 -9.75
N THR A 70 16.61 -2.67 -10.43
CA THR A 70 17.19 -2.13 -11.67
C THR A 70 18.53 -1.46 -11.40
N VAL A 71 18.60 -0.58 -10.38
CA VAL A 71 19.84 0.10 -9.99
C VAL A 71 20.87 -0.89 -9.46
N ALA A 72 20.43 -1.87 -8.66
CA ALA A 72 21.26 -2.95 -8.15
C ALA A 72 21.89 -3.77 -9.28
N GLY A 73 21.10 -4.16 -10.29
CA GLY A 73 21.60 -4.87 -11.46
C GLY A 73 22.64 -4.06 -12.25
N ALA A 74 22.39 -2.77 -12.45
CA ALA A 74 23.35 -1.88 -13.11
C ALA A 74 24.67 -1.76 -12.32
N ALA A 75 24.59 -1.62 -10.99
CA ALA A 75 25.77 -1.58 -10.13
C ALA A 75 26.54 -2.90 -10.13
N SER A 76 25.84 -4.03 -10.07
CA SER A 76 26.46 -5.37 -10.14
C SER A 76 27.20 -5.58 -11.45
N GLY A 77 26.66 -5.13 -12.58
CA GLY A 77 27.33 -5.22 -13.89
C GLY A 77 28.62 -4.41 -13.96
N ILE A 78 28.68 -3.23 -13.31
CA ILE A 78 29.92 -2.43 -13.20
C ILE A 78 30.95 -3.18 -12.36
N LEU A 79 30.54 -3.78 -11.24
CA LEU A 79 31.42 -4.57 -10.38
C LEU A 79 31.96 -5.83 -11.07
N ASP A 80 31.19 -6.44 -11.98
CA ASP A 80 31.62 -7.60 -12.76
C ASP A 80 32.74 -7.25 -13.75
N SER A 81 32.65 -6.09 -14.40
CA SER A 81 33.66 -5.66 -15.39
C SER A 81 34.94 -5.13 -14.73
N LEU A 82 34.83 -4.62 -13.50
CA LEU A 82 35.90 -3.89 -12.82
C LEU A 82 37.26 -4.64 -12.75
N PRO A 83 37.34 -5.93 -12.37
CA PRO A 83 38.62 -6.63 -12.30
C PRO A 83 39.31 -6.75 -13.67
N LEU A 84 38.52 -6.99 -14.73
CA LEU A 84 39.03 -7.11 -16.09
C LEU A 84 39.50 -5.74 -16.62
N ASP A 85 38.71 -4.71 -16.40
CA ASP A 85 39.05 -3.34 -16.81
C ASP A 85 40.35 -2.86 -16.16
N ILE A 86 40.54 -3.16 -14.87
CA ILE A 86 41.77 -2.87 -14.13
C ILE A 86 42.95 -3.65 -14.71
N LYS A 87 42.82 -4.96 -14.94
CA LYS A 87 43.90 -5.77 -15.53
C LYS A 87 44.28 -5.30 -16.93
N ARG A 88 43.31 -4.84 -17.72
CA ARG A 88 43.56 -4.30 -19.07
C ARG A 88 44.26 -2.95 -19.04
N LYS A 89 43.95 -2.11 -18.04
CA LYS A 89 44.55 -0.78 -17.85
C LYS A 89 45.93 -0.83 -17.19
N PHE A 90 46.17 -1.82 -16.32
CA PHE A 90 47.39 -2.01 -15.55
C PHE A 90 47.89 -3.46 -15.67
N PRO A 91 48.39 -3.87 -16.85
CA PRO A 91 48.79 -5.25 -17.13
C PRO A 91 49.91 -5.77 -16.21
N GLU A 92 50.73 -4.87 -15.64
CA GLU A 92 51.80 -5.14 -14.69
C GLU A 92 51.33 -5.60 -13.30
N LEU A 93 50.05 -5.39 -12.96
CA LEU A 93 49.50 -5.86 -11.70
C LEU A 93 49.55 -7.39 -11.59
N ASP A 94 49.98 -7.87 -10.44
CA ASP A 94 50.02 -9.30 -10.17
C ASP A 94 48.61 -9.91 -10.18
N THR A 95 48.53 -11.16 -10.61
CA THR A 95 47.29 -11.91 -10.70
C THR A 95 46.63 -12.06 -9.33
N GLN A 96 47.40 -12.19 -8.24
CA GLN A 96 46.84 -12.30 -6.90
C GLN A 96 46.10 -11.02 -6.48
N MET A 97 46.59 -9.84 -6.89
CA MET A 97 45.94 -8.57 -6.60
C MET A 97 44.61 -8.45 -7.36
N ILE A 98 44.57 -8.86 -8.63
CA ILE A 98 43.32 -8.88 -9.42
C ILE A 98 42.29 -9.84 -8.81
N GLU A 99 42.72 -11.02 -8.36
CA GLU A 99 41.82 -11.96 -7.67
C GLU A 99 41.32 -11.41 -6.33
N ALA A 100 42.14 -10.66 -5.59
CA ALA A 100 41.69 -9.97 -4.38
C ALA A 100 40.59 -8.94 -4.71
N ILE A 101 40.77 -8.13 -5.75
CA ILE A 101 39.76 -7.18 -6.23
C ILE A 101 38.47 -7.90 -6.62
N ARG A 102 38.58 -8.98 -7.41
CA ARG A 102 37.42 -9.78 -7.80
C ARG A 102 36.64 -10.28 -6.59
N ARG A 103 37.32 -10.82 -5.57
CA ARG A 103 36.67 -11.28 -4.32
C ARG A 103 35.92 -10.16 -3.61
N HIS A 104 36.47 -8.94 -3.58
CA HIS A 104 35.77 -7.79 -3.01
C HIS A 104 34.56 -7.37 -3.84
N CYS A 105 34.64 -7.41 -5.17
CA CYS A 105 33.52 -7.12 -6.06
C CYS A 105 32.37 -8.10 -5.84
N VAL A 106 32.66 -9.40 -5.76
CA VAL A 106 31.65 -10.44 -5.49
C VAL A 106 30.97 -10.23 -4.13
N LYS A 107 31.72 -9.84 -3.10
CA LYS A 107 31.11 -9.50 -1.79
C LYS A 107 30.14 -8.33 -1.91
N ALA A 108 30.53 -7.27 -2.62
CA ALA A 108 29.66 -6.11 -2.83
C ALA A 108 28.40 -6.47 -3.64
N GLN A 109 28.54 -7.28 -4.69
CA GLN A 109 27.41 -7.78 -5.48
C GLN A 109 26.42 -8.60 -4.65
N ASN A 110 26.93 -9.47 -3.77
CA ASN A 110 26.07 -10.25 -2.89
C ASN A 110 25.24 -9.35 -1.97
N GLU A 111 25.79 -8.26 -1.43
CA GLU A 111 24.99 -7.34 -0.63
C GLU A 111 24.02 -6.51 -1.48
N ILE A 112 24.42 -6.11 -2.68
CA ILE A 112 23.53 -5.42 -3.63
C ILE A 112 22.36 -6.32 -4.03
N SER A 113 22.57 -7.63 -4.14
CA SER A 113 21.51 -8.58 -4.50
C SER A 113 20.42 -8.75 -3.44
N ARG A 114 20.64 -8.26 -2.22
CA ARG A 114 19.71 -8.34 -1.08
C ARG A 114 18.98 -7.02 -0.82
N LEU A 115 19.21 -6.01 -1.65
CA LEU A 115 18.75 -4.65 -1.39
C LEU A 115 17.21 -4.55 -1.32
N ASP A 116 16.51 -5.31 -2.16
CA ASP A 116 15.06 -5.40 -2.18
C ASP A 116 14.48 -6.04 -0.91
N GLU A 117 15.08 -7.15 -0.44
CA GLU A 117 14.71 -7.80 0.82
C GLU A 117 14.87 -6.85 2.01
N VAL A 118 16.01 -6.15 2.07
CA VAL A 118 16.33 -5.20 3.16
C VAL A 118 15.31 -4.07 3.24
N VAL A 119 14.89 -3.51 2.10
CA VAL A 119 13.91 -2.41 2.11
C VAL A 119 12.54 -2.87 2.62
N VAL A 120 12.11 -4.08 2.26
CA VAL A 120 10.83 -4.64 2.73
C VAL A 120 10.88 -4.91 4.24
N GLU A 121 11.97 -5.50 4.73
CA GLU A 121 12.17 -5.77 6.16
C GLU A 121 12.21 -4.47 6.97
N GLN A 122 13.01 -3.49 6.55
CA GLN A 122 13.10 -2.19 7.24
C GLN A 122 11.77 -1.43 7.27
N LEU A 123 11.00 -1.48 6.18
CA LEU A 123 9.67 -0.88 6.15
C LEU A 123 8.74 -1.56 7.15
N ARG A 124 8.79 -2.90 7.23
CA ARG A 124 7.99 -3.65 8.18
C ARG A 124 8.36 -3.27 9.62
N ASP A 125 9.63 -3.27 9.96
CA ASP A 125 10.12 -2.89 11.29
C ASP A 125 9.69 -1.45 11.67
N TYR A 126 9.75 -0.54 10.71
CA TYR A 126 9.32 0.84 10.91
C TYR A 126 7.82 0.95 11.20
N LEU A 127 6.98 0.19 10.48
CA LEU A 127 5.53 0.16 10.72
C LEU A 127 5.21 -0.46 12.08
N GLU A 128 5.86 -1.56 12.46
CA GLU A 128 5.70 -2.21 13.76
C GLU A 128 6.07 -1.26 14.93
N GLN A 129 7.06 -0.37 14.74
CA GLN A 129 7.43 0.65 15.72
C GLN A 129 6.42 1.81 15.83
N GLN A 130 5.68 2.11 14.76
CA GLN A 130 4.65 3.16 14.78
C GLN A 130 3.34 2.69 15.43
N ASP A 131 3.06 1.40 15.37
CA ASP A 131 1.87 0.77 15.94
C ASP A 131 2.01 0.39 17.44
N ALA A 132 3.20 0.62 18.04
CA ALA A 132 3.54 0.32 19.44
C ALA A 132 3.49 1.56 20.35
#